data_AF-A0A7W2YIP1-F1
#
_entry.id   AF-A0A7W2YIP1-F1
#
_cell.length_a   1.000
_cell.length_b   1.000
_cell.length_c   1.000
_cell.angle_alpha   90.00
_cell.angle_beta   90.00
_cell.angle_gamma   90.00
#
_symmetry.space_group_name_H-M   'P 1'
#
loop_
_entity.id
_entity.type
_entity.pdbx_description
1 polymer ?
#
loop_
_entity_poly.entity_id
_entity_poly.type
_entity_poly.pdbx_seq_one_letter_code
_entity_poly.pdbx_strand_id
1 'polypeptide(L)'
;YYEHRWLVEEYHKVWKSDGTDIESLRLQSQDNMERLVTINGFIATRILQLKFTNEQPDSPSCEQLLSPKAWKLLWLKRIKTPLPETAPNMSWAYQELAKLGGWKDTKRTGRAS
;
A
#
# COMPACT_ATOMS: atom_id res chain seq x y z
N TYR A 1 13.31 19.22 10.64
CA TYR A 1 11.90 19.67 10.66
C TYR A 1 11.36 19.97 9.26
N TYR A 2 12.02 20.78 8.44
CA TYR A 2 11.57 21.08 7.06
C TYR A 2 11.67 19.90 6.08
N GLU A 3 12.56 18.95 6.33
CA GLU A 3 12.75 17.75 5.50
C GLU A 3 11.48 16.88 5.38
N HIS A 4 10.60 16.92 6.37
CA HIS A 4 9.35 16.18 6.36
C HIS A 4 8.24 16.89 5.59
N ARG A 5 8.46 18.12 5.11
CA ARG A 5 7.47 18.84 4.27
C ARG A 5 7.11 18.04 3.02
N TRP A 6 8.09 17.32 2.46
CA TRP A 6 7.90 16.54 1.23
C TRP A 6 6.94 15.36 1.38
N LEU A 7 6.59 14.95 2.62
CA LEU A 7 5.59 13.90 2.86
C LEU A 7 4.24 14.22 2.22
N VAL A 8 3.82 15.48 2.24
CA VAL A 8 2.53 15.86 1.64
C VAL A 8 2.57 15.74 0.12
N GLU A 9 3.73 15.97 -0.48
CA GLU A 9 3.95 15.79 -1.92
C GLU A 9 3.95 14.30 -2.29
N GLU A 10 4.58 13.47 -1.45
CA GLU A 10 4.55 12.00 -1.60
C GLU A 10 3.12 11.46 -1.45
N TYR A 11 2.34 11.98 -0.50
CA TYR A 11 0.91 11.65 -0.36
C TYR A 11 0.14 12.01 -1.65
N HIS A 12 0.30 13.23 -2.15
CA HIS A 12 -0.38 13.65 -3.38
C HIS A 12 0.04 12.80 -4.59
N LYS A 13 1.30 12.39 -4.67
CA LYS A 13 1.79 11.50 -5.71
C LYS A 13 1.12 10.12 -5.65
N VAL A 14 1.05 9.52 -4.46
CA VAL A 14 0.35 8.23 -4.25
C VAL A 14 -1.14 8.37 -4.59
N TRP A 15 -1.77 9.48 -4.20
CA TRP A 15 -3.20 9.70 -4.44
C TRP A 15 -3.54 9.97 -5.91
N LYS A 16 -2.66 10.65 -6.64
CA LYS A 16 -2.95 11.08 -8.01
C LYS A 16 -2.53 10.07 -9.07
N SER A 17 -1.28 9.62 -9.01
CA SER A 17 -0.64 8.86 -10.10
C SER A 17 -0.17 7.48 -9.67
N ASP A 18 0.55 7.37 -8.55
CA ASP A 18 1.35 6.16 -8.26
C ASP A 18 0.57 5.06 -7.51
N GLY A 19 -0.51 5.42 -6.80
CA GLY A 19 -1.26 4.48 -5.97
C GLY A 19 -2.71 4.26 -6.41
N THR A 20 -3.47 5.34 -6.61
CA THR A 20 -4.90 5.25 -6.92
C THR A 20 -5.29 5.70 -8.32
N ASP A 21 -4.36 6.31 -9.07
CA ASP A 21 -4.54 6.78 -10.46
C ASP A 21 -5.88 7.53 -10.69
N ILE A 22 -6.27 8.35 -9.71
CA ILE A 22 -7.62 8.96 -9.66
C ILE A 22 -7.85 9.94 -10.81
N GLU A 23 -6.78 10.55 -11.34
CA GLU A 23 -6.86 11.52 -12.43
C GLU A 23 -7.16 10.83 -13.79
N SER A 24 -6.93 9.51 -13.90
CA SER A 24 -7.29 8.72 -15.09
C SER A 24 -8.79 8.37 -15.16
N LEU A 25 -9.49 8.39 -14.01
CA LEU A 25 -10.89 7.98 -13.92
C LEU A 25 -11.80 9.05 -14.56
N ARG A 26 -12.36 8.71 -15.73
CA ARG A 26 -13.30 9.58 -16.46
C ARG A 26 -14.73 9.47 -15.93
N LEU A 27 -14.95 9.96 -14.73
CA LEU A 27 -16.26 9.93 -14.09
C LEU A 27 -17.20 10.93 -14.76
N GLN A 28 -18.41 10.48 -15.10
CA GLN A 28 -19.39 11.24 -15.89
C GLN A 28 -20.25 12.20 -15.03
N SER A 29 -20.08 12.21 -13.71
CA SER A 29 -20.79 13.13 -12.81
C SER A 29 -19.89 13.63 -11.68
N GLN A 30 -20.12 14.88 -11.27
CA GLN A 30 -19.38 15.54 -10.20
C GLN A 30 -19.53 14.81 -8.85
N ASP A 31 -20.75 14.45 -8.47
CA ASP A 31 -21.01 13.72 -7.21
C ASP A 31 -20.27 12.38 -7.12
N ASN A 32 -20.20 11.64 -8.23
CA ASN A 32 -19.47 10.38 -8.26
C ASN A 32 -17.96 10.60 -8.17
N MET A 33 -17.47 11.69 -8.77
CA MET A 33 -16.09 12.11 -8.66
C MET A 33 -15.71 12.44 -7.22
N GLU A 34 -16.51 13.25 -6.53
CA GLU A 34 -16.23 13.66 -5.15
C GLU A 34 -16.18 12.44 -4.20
N ARG A 35 -17.11 11.50 -4.34
CA ARG A 35 -17.13 10.26 -3.54
C ARG A 35 -15.89 9.41 -3.76
N LEU A 36 -15.51 9.17 -5.02
CA LEU A 36 -14.35 8.35 -5.35
C LEU A 36 -13.04 9.01 -4.95
N VAL A 37 -12.91 10.32 -5.15
CA VAL A 37 -11.74 11.11 -4.73
C VAL A 37 -11.56 11.00 -3.22
N THR A 38 -12.65 11.12 -2.44
CA THR A 38 -12.62 10.99 -0.98
C THR A 38 -12.16 9.61 -0.53
N ILE A 39 -12.74 8.54 -1.09
CA ILE A 39 -12.36 7.15 -0.75
C ILE A 39 -10.90 6.90 -1.09
N ASN A 40 -10.45 7.33 -2.28
CA ASN A 40 -9.06 7.14 -2.70
C ASN A 40 -8.06 7.91 -1.83
N GLY A 41 -8.44 9.03 -1.23
CA GLY A 41 -7.56 9.75 -0.30
C GLY A 41 -7.22 8.92 0.95
N PHE A 42 -8.20 8.21 1.50
CA PHE A 42 -7.95 7.27 2.59
C PHE A 42 -7.10 6.07 2.15
N ILE A 43 -7.32 5.55 0.94
CA ILE A 43 -6.53 4.45 0.39
C ILE A 43 -5.06 4.89 0.20
N ALA A 44 -4.83 6.08 -0.36
CA ALA A 44 -3.50 6.65 -0.54
C ALA A 44 -2.77 6.83 0.79
N THR A 45 -3.48 7.28 1.84
CA THR A 45 -2.93 7.36 3.19
C THR A 45 -2.48 6.00 3.72
N ARG A 46 -3.26 4.93 3.49
CA ARG A 46 -2.87 3.57 3.90
C ARG A 46 -1.68 3.03 3.11
N ILE A 47 -1.59 3.31 1.82
CA ILE A 47 -0.43 2.97 0.98
C ILE A 47 0.83 3.68 1.48
N LEU A 48 0.70 4.95 1.86
CA LEU A 48 1.82 5.71 2.39
C LEU A 48 2.27 5.19 3.77
N GLN A 49 1.34 4.86 4.66
CA GLN A 49 1.66 4.21 5.94
C GLN A 49 2.41 2.89 5.74
N LEU A 50 1.98 2.07 4.78
CA LEU A 50 2.66 0.83 4.40
C LEU A 50 4.13 1.06 4.04
N LYS A 51 4.42 2.07 3.22
CA LYS A 51 5.79 2.44 2.83
C LYS A 51 6.63 2.77 4.06
N PHE A 52 6.12 3.59 4.97
CA PHE A 52 6.86 3.97 6.19
C PHE A 52 7.05 2.82 7.18
N THR A 53 6.05 1.96 7.37
CA THR A 53 6.19 0.85 8.33
C THR A 53 7.21 -0.18 7.85
N ASN A 54 7.41 -0.36 6.54
CA ASN A 54 8.48 -1.20 6.02
C ASN A 54 9.89 -0.65 6.30
N GLU A 55 10.02 0.65 6.61
CA GLU A 55 11.30 1.28 6.96
C GLU A 55 11.63 1.17 8.45
N GLN A 56 10.69 0.70 9.28
CA GLN A 56 10.92 0.54 10.71
C GLN A 56 11.57 -0.82 11.04
N PRO A 57 12.61 -0.84 11.90
CA PRO A 57 13.38 -2.04 12.22
C PRO A 57 12.55 -3.12 12.94
N ASP A 58 11.56 -2.73 13.76
CA ASP A 58 10.78 -3.65 14.59
C ASP A 58 9.57 -4.29 13.87
N SER A 59 9.38 -4.03 12.57
CA SER A 59 8.36 -4.60 11.67
C SER A 59 7.20 -5.33 12.39
N PRO A 60 6.16 -4.60 12.86
CA PRO A 60 5.07 -5.18 13.63
C PRO A 60 4.23 -6.17 12.81
N SER A 61 3.29 -6.88 13.44
CA SER A 61 2.34 -7.77 12.74
C SER A 61 1.61 -7.03 11.61
N CYS A 62 1.45 -7.68 10.45
CA CYS A 62 0.71 -7.12 9.33
C CYS A 62 -0.77 -6.86 9.63
N GLU A 63 -1.30 -7.42 10.73
CA GLU A 63 -2.70 -7.27 11.13
C GLU A 63 -3.08 -5.85 11.57
N GLN A 64 -2.09 -5.00 11.85
CA GLN A 64 -2.33 -3.56 12.07
C GLN A 64 -2.90 -2.86 10.82
N LEU A 65 -2.73 -3.47 9.64
CA LEU A 65 -3.18 -2.92 8.37
C LEU A 65 -4.09 -3.88 7.61
N LEU A 66 -3.66 -5.12 7.44
CA LEU A 66 -4.42 -6.14 6.71
C LEU A 66 -5.33 -6.87 7.68
N SER A 67 -6.62 -6.96 7.36
CA SER A 67 -7.51 -7.83 8.12
C SER A 67 -7.00 -9.29 8.07
N PRO A 68 -7.37 -10.13 9.06
CA PRO A 68 -6.98 -11.55 9.05
C PRO A 68 -7.35 -12.26 7.74
N LYS A 69 -8.47 -11.90 7.13
CA LYS A 69 -8.87 -12.45 5.83
C LYS A 69 -7.96 -11.97 4.69
N ALA A 70 -7.57 -10.70 4.71
CA ALA A 70 -6.78 -10.09 3.63
C ALA A 70 -5.37 -10.69 3.55
N TRP A 71 -4.64 -10.80 4.67
CA TRP A 71 -3.29 -11.36 4.63
C TRP A 71 -3.28 -12.86 4.28
N LYS A 72 -4.29 -13.60 4.75
CA LYS A 72 -4.48 -15.02 4.40
C LYS A 72 -4.74 -15.23 2.90
N LEU A 73 -5.57 -14.38 2.30
CA LEU A 73 -5.81 -14.40 0.85
C LEU A 73 -4.54 -14.05 0.06
N LEU A 74 -3.78 -13.05 0.52
CA LEU A 74 -2.50 -12.68 -0.09
C LEU A 74 -1.51 -13.86 -0.04
N TRP A 75 -1.40 -14.53 1.10
CA TRP A 75 -0.57 -15.73 1.28
C TRP A 75 -0.92 -16.83 0.29
N LEU A 76 -2.21 -17.20 0.22
CA LEU A 76 -2.70 -18.24 -0.68
C LEU A 76 -2.45 -17.89 -2.15
N LYS A 77 -2.60 -16.62 -2.52
CA LYS A 77 -2.38 -16.17 -3.90
C LYS A 77 -0.91 -16.21 -4.30
N ARG A 78 -0.01 -15.78 -3.41
CA ARG A 78 1.42 -15.56 -3.70
C ARG A 78 2.30 -16.77 -3.38
N ILE A 79 2.16 -17.32 -2.18
CA ILE A 79 3.08 -18.33 -1.63
C ILE A 79 2.55 -19.74 -1.93
N LYS A 80 1.22 -19.92 -1.94
CA LYS A 80 0.55 -21.20 -2.26
C LYS A 80 0.97 -22.39 -1.36
N THR A 81 1.45 -22.10 -0.15
CA THR A 81 1.75 -23.10 0.89
C THR A 81 0.68 -23.05 1.99
N PRO A 82 0.66 -24.04 2.91
CA PRO A 82 -0.19 -23.99 4.09
C PRO A 82 -0.03 -22.67 4.86
N LEU A 83 -1.11 -22.21 5.46
CA LEU A 83 -1.10 -20.96 6.20
C LEU A 83 -0.30 -21.10 7.50
N PRO A 84 0.49 -20.08 7.87
CA PRO A 84 1.13 -20.03 9.17
C PRO A 84 0.09 -19.82 10.28
N GLU A 85 0.40 -20.29 11.48
CA GLU A 85 -0.43 -20.09 12.67
C GLU A 85 -0.45 -18.63 13.12
N THR A 86 0.69 -17.94 12.99
CA THR A 86 0.85 -16.53 13.33
C THR A 86 0.85 -15.65 12.10
N ALA A 87 0.33 -14.44 12.23
CA ALA A 87 0.35 -13.48 11.16
C ALA A 87 1.80 -13.05 10.84
N PRO A 88 2.16 -12.94 9.55
CA PRO A 88 3.47 -12.43 9.15
C PRO A 88 3.65 -10.95 9.52
N ASN A 89 4.88 -10.47 9.43
CA ASN A 89 5.21 -9.08 9.76
C ASN A 89 4.82 -8.10 8.62
N MET A 90 4.88 -6.80 8.92
CA MET A 90 4.50 -5.74 7.98
C MET A 90 5.42 -5.68 6.76
N SER A 91 6.72 -5.95 6.92
CA SER A 91 7.67 -5.96 5.80
C SER A 91 7.29 -7.03 4.77
N TRP A 92 6.90 -8.22 5.24
CA TRP A 92 6.35 -9.26 4.37
C TRP A 92 5.11 -8.78 3.62
N ALA A 93 4.16 -8.16 4.31
CA ALA A 93 2.92 -7.69 3.69
C ALA A 93 3.19 -6.64 2.62
N TYR A 94 4.09 -5.68 2.91
CA TYR A 94 4.54 -4.67 1.95
C TYR A 94 5.16 -5.31 0.70
N GLN A 95 6.13 -6.21 0.87
CA GLN A 95 6.81 -6.85 -0.25
C GLN A 95 5.87 -7.71 -1.09
N GLU A 96 4.99 -8.49 -0.46
CA GLU A 96 4.07 -9.36 -1.20
C GLU A 96 2.95 -8.58 -1.90
N LEU A 97 2.47 -7.48 -1.33
CA LEU A 97 1.57 -6.55 -2.03
C LEU A 97 2.27 -5.90 -3.22
N ALA A 98 3.51 -5.42 -3.04
CA ALA A 98 4.29 -4.83 -4.11
C ALA A 98 4.53 -5.84 -5.26
N LYS A 99 4.95 -7.07 -4.93
CA LYS A 99 5.14 -8.13 -5.93
C LYS A 99 3.82 -8.55 -6.59
N LEU A 100 2.69 -8.50 -5.88
CA LEU A 100 1.36 -8.72 -6.47
C LEU A 100 1.03 -7.63 -7.50
N GLY A 101 1.43 -6.38 -7.23
CA GLY A 101 1.36 -5.25 -8.16
C GLY A 101 2.41 -5.27 -9.28
N GLY A 102 3.25 -6.31 -9.37
CA GLY A 102 4.25 -6.46 -10.43
C GLY A 102 5.63 -5.86 -10.12
N TRP A 103 5.88 -5.40 -8.91
CA TRP A 103 7.20 -4.94 -8.49
C TRP A 103 8.21 -6.09 -8.46
N LYS A 104 9.41 -5.84 -9.02
CA LYS A 104 10.49 -6.84 -9.17
C LYS A 104 11.77 -6.50 -8.40
N ASP A 105 11.78 -5.38 -7.67
CA ASP A 105 12.96 -4.85 -6.96
C ASP A 105 14.24 -4.80 -7.82
N THR A 106 14.12 -4.29 -9.05
CA THR A 106 15.21 -4.28 -10.03
C THR A 106 16.44 -3.50 -9.57
N LYS A 107 16.25 -2.49 -8.70
CA LYS A 107 17.32 -1.67 -8.13
C LYS A 107 17.78 -2.13 -6.74
N ARG A 108 17.20 -3.22 -6.19
CA ARG A 108 17.51 -3.77 -4.86
C ARG A 108 17.43 -2.73 -3.74
N THR A 109 16.48 -1.82 -3.85
CA THR A 109 16.27 -0.76 -2.86
C THR A 109 15.31 -1.22 -1.76
N GLY A 110 14.61 -2.34 -1.95
CA GLY A 110 13.56 -2.77 -1.04
C GLY A 110 12.34 -1.84 -1.02
N ARG A 111 12.29 -0.86 -1.94
CA ARG A 111 11.26 0.19 -2.03
C ARG A 111 10.47 0.05 -3.33
N ALA A 112 9.19 -0.27 -3.18
CA ALA A 112 8.20 -0.22 -4.24
C ALA A 112 7.67 1.21 -4.43
N SER A 113 7.45 1.58 -5.70
CA SER A 113 6.85 2.86 -6.13
C SER A 113 5.39 2.94 -5.77
#